data_AF-A0A834TMJ1-F1
#
_entry.id   AF-A0A834TMJ1-F1
#
_cell.length_a   1.000
_cell.length_b   1.000
_cell.length_c   1.000
_cell.angle_alpha   90.00
_cell.angle_beta   90.00
_cell.angle_gamma   90.00
#
_symmetry.space_group_name_H-M   'P 1'
#
loop_
_entity.id
_entity.type
_entity.pdbx_description
1 polymer ?
#
loop_
_entity_poly.entity_id
_entity_poly.type
_entity_poly.pdbx_seq_one_letter_code
_entity_poly.pdbx_strand_id
1 'polypeptide(L)'
;MKLLFPLFWFLIASSIGSSNGHQLVDCLASDGEALLDFKFGLEDPDNVLSSWNGTNCCEWYGIRCNNNTGAVVSIDLHGGYGFRNYNIYN
;
A
#
# COMPACT_ATOMS: atom_id res chain seq x y z
N MET A 1 35.64 34.67 -12.98
CA MET A 1 34.63 33.63 -12.75
C MET A 1 35.02 32.89 -11.47
N LYS A 2 34.35 33.15 -10.36
CA LYS A 2 34.57 32.48 -9.08
C LYS A 2 33.25 31.80 -8.72
N LEU A 3 33.25 30.47 -8.79
CA LEU A 3 32.08 29.63 -8.59
C LEU A 3 31.75 29.59 -7.10
N LEU A 4 30.68 30.28 -6.71
CA LEU A 4 30.01 30.12 -5.43
C LEU A 4 28.74 29.31 -5.69
N PHE A 5 28.85 27.99 -5.67
CA PHE A 5 27.72 27.11 -5.33
C PHE A 5 28.06 26.46 -3.99
N PRO A 6 27.75 27.16 -2.89
CA PRO A 6 28.16 26.77 -1.55
C PRO A 6 27.41 25.51 -1.14
N LEU A 7 28.13 24.48 -0.70
CA LEU A 7 27.90 23.68 0.53
C LEU A 7 26.46 23.28 0.93
N PHE A 8 25.49 23.33 0.03
CA PHE A 8 24.09 22.96 0.24
C PHE A 8 23.80 21.54 -0.26
N TRP A 9 24.84 20.79 -0.61
CA TRP A 9 24.71 19.38 -0.99
C TRP A 9 24.89 18.43 0.21
N PHE A 10 25.25 18.94 1.39
CA PHE A 10 25.64 18.08 2.52
C PHE A 10 24.61 17.93 3.65
N LEU A 11 23.33 18.30 3.45
CA LEU A 11 22.28 18.15 4.48
C LEU A 11 21.14 17.19 4.13
N ILE A 12 21.35 16.25 3.22
CA ILE A 12 20.57 15.00 3.24
C ILE A 12 21.51 13.84 3.58
N ALA A 13 22.12 13.92 4.77
CA ALA A 13 22.64 12.74 5.43
C ALA A 13 21.43 11.85 5.76
N SER A 14 21.16 10.96 4.82
CA SER A 14 20.22 9.85 4.88
C SER A 14 20.19 9.22 6.27
N SER A 15 19.06 9.30 6.95
CA SER A 15 18.72 8.29 7.96
C SER A 15 18.47 6.98 7.21
N ILE A 16 19.54 6.23 6.94
CA ILE A 16 19.43 4.84 6.49
C ILE A 16 19.03 4.05 7.74
N GLY A 17 17.72 3.93 7.98
CA GLY A 17 17.19 2.93 8.89
C GLY A 17 17.48 1.56 8.30
N SER A 18 18.53 0.89 8.76
CA SER A 18 18.80 -0.50 8.40
C SER A 18 17.97 -1.41 9.31
N SER A 19 16.70 -1.64 8.96
CA SER A 19 15.98 -2.78 9.50
C SER A 19 16.39 -4.02 8.70
N ASN A 20 17.17 -4.90 9.33
CA ASN A 20 17.33 -6.28 8.87
C ASN A 20 16.00 -7.02 9.14
N GLY A 21 14.98 -6.71 8.35
CA GLY A 21 13.76 -7.51 8.23
C GLY A 21 13.89 -8.37 6.98
N HIS A 22 13.34 -9.58 7.00
CA HIS A 22 12.96 -10.28 5.78
C HIS A 22 12.31 -9.24 4.86
N GLN A 23 12.87 -9.01 3.66
CA GLN A 23 12.50 -7.88 2.81
C GLN A 23 11.07 -8.11 2.31
N LEU A 24 10.09 -7.80 3.16
CA LEU A 24 8.69 -7.70 2.81
C LEU A 24 8.66 -6.48 1.89
N VAL A 25 8.44 -6.72 0.61
CA VAL A 25 8.25 -5.62 -0.32
C VAL A 25 6.90 -5.00 0.05
N ASP A 26 6.97 -3.98 0.88
CA ASP A 26 5.81 -3.20 1.28
C ASP A 26 5.25 -2.49 0.05
N CYS A 27 3.93 -2.31 0.08
CA CYS A 27 3.20 -1.42 -0.82
C CYS A 27 3.90 -0.07 -1.02
N LEU A 28 3.90 0.46 -2.25
CA LEU A 28 4.25 1.86 -2.47
C LEU A 28 3.33 2.76 -1.65
N ALA A 29 3.90 3.64 -0.83
CA ALA A 29 3.12 4.56 0.00
C ALA A 29 2.11 5.38 -0.82
N SER A 30 2.50 5.83 -2.02
CA SER A 30 1.61 6.55 -2.95
C SER A 30 0.41 5.73 -3.40
N ASP A 31 0.58 4.42 -3.59
CA ASP A 31 -0.51 3.54 -4.00
C ASP A 31 -1.45 3.29 -2.82
N GLY A 32 -0.90 3.10 -1.61
CA GLY A 32 -1.68 2.99 -0.38
C GLY A 32 -2.53 4.23 -0.10
N GLU A 33 -1.96 5.43 -0.26
CA GLU A 33 -2.67 6.71 -0.14
C GLU A 33 -3.81 6.83 -1.17
N ALA A 34 -3.51 6.56 -2.44
CA ALA A 34 -4.52 6.62 -3.51
C ALA A 34 -5.66 5.62 -3.30
N LEU A 35 -5.37 4.42 -2.76
CA LEU A 35 -6.38 3.41 -2.43
C LEU A 35 -7.25 3.84 -1.24
N LEU A 36 -6.70 4.54 -0.25
CA LEU A 36 -7.50 5.09 0.84
C LEU A 36 -8.41 6.20 0.35
N ASP A 37 -7.92 7.10 -0.48
CA ASP A 37 -8.74 8.14 -1.13
C ASP A 37 -9.86 7.49 -1.97
N PHE A 38 -9.54 6.44 -2.72
CA PHE A 38 -10.52 5.65 -3.46
C PHE A 38 -11.58 5.04 -2.54
N LYS A 39 -11.18 4.45 -1.40
CA LYS A 39 -12.11 3.91 -0.39
C LYS A 39 -13.03 4.98 0.18
N PHE A 40 -12.53 6.18 0.51
CA PHE A 40 -13.35 7.27 1.04
C PHE A 40 -14.35 7.81 0.01
N GLY A 41 -14.08 7.62 -1.29
CA GLY A 41 -14.99 7.98 -2.37
C GLY A 41 -16.13 6.99 -2.63
N LEU A 42 -16.16 5.83 -1.94
CA LEU A 42 -17.14 4.77 -2.17
C LEU A 42 -18.05 4.54 -0.97
N GLU A 43 -19.32 4.24 -1.24
CA GLU A 43 -20.21 3.63 -0.25
C GLU A 43 -19.93 2.12 -0.22
N ASP A 44 -19.62 1.58 0.96
CA ASP A 44 -19.26 0.16 1.15
C ASP A 44 -20.27 -0.55 2.08
N PRO A 45 -21.51 -0.81 1.62
CA PRO A 45 -22.55 -1.41 2.46
C PRO A 45 -22.25 -2.85 2.86
N ASP A 46 -21.45 -3.56 2.05
CA ASP A 46 -21.07 -4.97 2.29
C ASP A 46 -19.73 -5.14 3.02
N ASN A 47 -19.06 -4.05 3.40
CA ASN A 47 -17.77 -4.04 4.09
C ASN A 47 -16.65 -4.77 3.32
N VAL A 48 -16.68 -4.71 1.98
CA VAL A 48 -15.67 -5.34 1.12
C VAL A 48 -14.30 -4.69 1.33
N LEU A 49 -14.26 -3.39 1.63
CA LEU A 49 -13.05 -2.61 1.82
C LEU A 49 -12.61 -2.55 3.30
N SER A 50 -13.18 -3.39 4.17
CA SER A 50 -12.90 -3.40 5.61
C SER A 50 -11.42 -3.65 5.94
N SER A 51 -10.76 -4.51 5.17
CA SER A 51 -9.33 -4.81 5.31
C SER A 51 -8.39 -3.68 4.87
N TRP A 52 -8.91 -2.66 4.17
CA TRP A 52 -8.10 -1.56 3.65
C TRP A 52 -7.76 -0.59 4.77
N ASN A 53 -6.77 -0.97 5.59
CA ASN A 53 -6.22 -0.20 6.71
C ASN A 53 -4.78 -0.63 7.00
N GLY A 54 -3.94 0.28 7.52
CA GLY A 54 -2.54 0.00 7.83
C GLY A 54 -1.56 0.43 6.74
N THR A 55 -0.32 -0.06 6.82
CA THR A 55 0.81 0.43 6.00
C THR A 55 1.10 -0.43 4.76
N ASN A 56 0.83 -1.74 4.81
CA ASN A 56 1.09 -2.63 3.69
C ASN A 56 -0.20 -2.91 2.90
N CYS A 57 -0.49 -2.08 1.90
CA CYS A 57 -1.69 -2.25 1.09
C CYS A 57 -1.73 -3.55 0.28
N CYS A 58 -0.60 -4.22 0.06
CA CYS A 58 -0.53 -5.49 -0.65
C CYS A 58 -1.18 -6.65 0.13
N GLU A 59 -1.44 -6.46 1.42
CA GLU A 59 -2.16 -7.41 2.28
C GLU A 59 -3.67 -7.14 2.33
N TRP A 60 -4.12 -6.03 1.75
CA TRP A 60 -5.54 -5.70 1.71
C TRP A 60 -6.29 -6.62 0.76
N TYR A 61 -7.54 -6.92 1.11
CA TYR A 61 -8.41 -7.75 0.29
C TYR A 61 -8.55 -7.16 -1.12
N GLY A 62 -8.35 -8.02 -2.12
CA GLY A 62 -8.50 -7.65 -3.52
C GLY A 62 -7.33 -6.86 -4.10
N ILE A 63 -6.31 -6.51 -3.31
CA ILE A 63 -5.11 -5.84 -3.82
C ILE A 63 -4.07 -6.87 -4.25
N ARG A 64 -3.53 -6.68 -5.46
CA ARG A 64 -2.36 -7.42 -5.92
C ARG A 64 -1.25 -6.45 -6.27
N CYS A 65 -0.07 -6.71 -5.74
CA CYS A 65 1.13 -5.94 -6.01
C CYS A 65 2.10 -6.67 -6.91
N ASN A 66 3.00 -5.92 -7.54
CA ASN A 66 4.22 -6.43 -8.11
C ASN A 66 5.19 -6.78 -6.98
N ASN A 67 5.62 -8.04 -6.90
CA ASN A 67 6.45 -8.53 -5.81
C ASN A 67 7.86 -7.91 -5.73
N ASN A 68 8.33 -7.24 -6.79
CA ASN A 68 9.65 -6.61 -6.81
C ASN A 68 9.58 -5.12 -6.49
N THR A 69 8.51 -4.44 -6.92
CA THR A 69 8.40 -2.99 -6.75
C THR A 69 7.47 -2.58 -5.62
N GLY A 70 6.52 -3.43 -5.21
CA GLY A 70 5.45 -3.08 -4.27
C GLY A 70 4.30 -2.29 -4.92
N ALA A 71 4.36 -2.10 -6.24
CA ALA A 71 3.35 -1.33 -6.98
C ALA A 71 2.06 -2.12 -7.11
N VAL A 72 0.92 -1.49 -6.87
CA VAL A 72 -0.38 -2.10 -7.07
C VAL A 72 -0.62 -2.28 -8.57
N VAL A 73 -0.86 -3.52 -8.99
CA VAL A 73 -1.09 -3.89 -10.39
C VAL A 73 -2.53 -4.29 -10.68
N SER A 74 -3.32 -4.59 -9.65
CA SER A 74 -4.77 -4.81 -9.82
C SER A 74 -5.53 -4.66 -8.51
N ILE A 75 -6.80 -4.26 -8.65
CA ILE A 75 -7.80 -4.17 -7.58
C ILE A 75 -8.99 -5.07 -7.97
N ASP A 76 -9.40 -5.96 -7.08
CA ASP A 76 -10.55 -6.83 -7.20
C ASP A 76 -11.59 -6.52 -6.11
N LEU A 77 -12.75 -6.00 -6.52
CA LEU A 77 -13.83 -5.59 -5.61
C LEU A 77 -15.04 -6.52 -5.64
N HIS A 78 -14.93 -7.72 -6.25
CA HIS A 78 -16.06 -8.62 -6.30
C HIS A 78 -16.44 -9.08 -4.88
N GLY A 79 -17.60 -8.58 -4.41
CA GLY A 79 -18.13 -8.90 -3.09
C GLY A 79 -18.22 -10.41 -2.88
N GLY A 80 -17.72 -10.87 -1.73
CA GLY A 80 -17.59 -12.29 -1.38
C GLY A 80 -18.92 -13.01 -1.19
N TYR A 81 -19.70 -13.18 -2.25
CA TYR A 81 -20.77 -14.19 -2.29
C TYR A 81 -20.21 -15.62 -2.05
N GLY A 82 -18.88 -15.81 -2.15
CA GLY A 82 -18.18 -17.05 -1.81
C GLY A 82 -17.87 -17.26 -0.30
N PHE A 83 -17.75 -16.20 0.51
CA PHE A 83 -17.37 -16.35 1.94
C PHE A 83 -18.55 -16.23 2.91
N ARG A 84 -19.63 -15.50 2.56
CA ARG A 84 -20.86 -15.49 3.39
C ARG A 84 -21.50 -16.89 3.46
N ASN A 85 -21.40 -17.69 2.40
CA ASN A 85 -22.01 -19.02 2.35
C ASN A 85 -21.16 -20.09 3.03
N TYR A 86 -19.82 -20.00 2.99
CA TYR A 86 -18.96 -21.03 3.60
C TYR A 86 -19.07 -21.08 5.13
N ASN A 87 -19.44 -19.95 5.76
CA ASN A 87 -19.63 -19.85 7.21
C ASN A 87 -21.08 -20.07 7.68
N ILE A 88 -22.03 -20.33 6.76
CA ILE A 88 -23.41 -20.70 7.09
C ILE A 88 -23.62 -22.22 7.00
N TYR A 89 -22.78 -22.93 6.24
CA TYR A 89 -22.83 -24.38 6.08
C TYR A 89 -21.77 -25.14 6.90
N ASN A 90 -21.10 -24.48 7.85
CA ASN A 90 -20.11 -25.11 8.73
C ASN A 90 -20.33 -24.67 10.18
#